data_AF-A0A4R6AAM3-F1
#
_entry.id   AF-A0A4R6AAM3-F1
#
_cell.length_a   1.000
_cell.length_b   1.000
_cell.length_c   1.000
_cell.angle_alpha   90.00
_cell.angle_beta   90.00
_cell.angle_gamma   90.00
#
_symmetry.space_group_name_H-M   'P 1'
#
loop_
_entity.id
_entity.type
_entity.pdbx_description
1 polymer ?
#
loop_
_entity_poly.entity_id
_entity_poly.type
_entity_poly.pdbx_seq_one_letter_code
_entity_poly.pdbx_strand_id
1 'polypeptide(L)'
;MVWSEGRTGPTTMLIDESRLSTLISDVGADSLGELLDIFERETGQKIASLAACPPERLSAAYHFVKGSAQNLGLAELAALCRQAEHDAARGVIPDAARVRDCFHASFAALRARCD
;
A
#
# COMPACT_ATOMS: atom_id res chain seq x y z
N MET A 1 -33.68 11.66 23.52
CA MET A 1 -32.24 11.94 23.69
C MET A 1 -31.53 11.14 22.60
N VAL A 2 -31.21 11.79 21.48
CA VAL A 2 -30.56 11.18 20.32
C VAL A 2 -29.08 11.01 20.65
N TRP A 3 -28.61 9.77 20.73
CA TRP A 3 -27.19 9.46 20.75
C TRP A 3 -26.74 9.32 19.30
N SER A 4 -26.25 10.42 18.72
CA SER A 4 -25.48 10.40 17.49
C SER A 4 -24.03 10.14 17.86
N GLU A 5 -23.67 8.88 18.08
CA GLU A 5 -22.27 8.49 18.14
C GLU A 5 -21.75 8.35 16.70
N GLY A 6 -21.12 9.43 16.23
CA GLY A 6 -20.25 9.38 15.07
C GLY A 6 -19.21 8.31 15.33
N ARG A 7 -19.32 7.20 14.60
CA ARG A 7 -18.39 6.08 14.67
C ARG A 7 -17.07 6.51 14.02
N THR A 8 -16.24 7.25 14.75
CA THR A 8 -14.81 7.31 14.47
C THR A 8 -14.21 6.02 14.99
N GLY A 9 -14.36 4.94 14.21
CA GLY A 9 -13.54 3.75 14.39
C GLY A 9 -12.07 4.11 14.25
N PRO A 10 -11.14 3.32 14.79
CA PRO A 10 -9.72 3.58 14.60
C PRO A 10 -9.44 3.69 13.10
N THR A 11 -8.58 4.62 12.72
CA THR A 11 -8.00 4.76 11.38
C THR A 11 -7.07 3.57 11.08
N THR A 12 -7.57 2.34 11.31
CA THR A 12 -6.83 1.11 11.13
C THR A 12 -6.79 0.83 9.65
N MET A 13 -5.61 1.01 9.06
CA MET A 13 -5.34 0.58 7.69
C MET A 13 -5.76 -0.87 7.51
N LEU A 14 -6.40 -1.17 6.37
CA LEU A 14 -6.85 -2.52 6.09
C LEU A 14 -5.67 -3.41 5.67
N ILE A 15 -5.34 -4.37 6.53
CA ILE A 15 -4.30 -5.38 6.30
C ILE A 15 -4.95 -6.76 6.17
N ASP A 16 -4.56 -7.51 5.13
CA ASP A 16 -4.97 -8.89 4.94
C ASP A 16 -4.17 -9.82 5.87
N GLU A 17 -4.83 -10.24 6.95
CA GLU A 17 -4.28 -11.14 7.97
C GLU A 17 -3.79 -12.46 7.42
N SER A 18 -4.57 -13.05 6.50
CA SER A 18 -4.24 -14.34 5.93
C SER A 18 -2.97 -14.21 5.12
N ARG A 19 -2.85 -13.15 4.32
CA ARG A 19 -1.65 -12.90 3.52
C ARG A 19 -0.43 -12.63 4.38
N LEU A 20 -0.57 -11.81 5.42
CA LEU A 20 0.52 -11.51 6.34
C LEU A 20 1.00 -12.77 7.06
N SER A 21 0.07 -13.62 7.55
CA SER A 21 0.43 -14.89 8.18
C SER A 21 1.16 -15.85 7.23
N THR A 22 0.74 -15.92 5.96
CA THR A 22 1.48 -16.69 4.93
C THR A 22 2.88 -16.14 4.74
N LEU A 23 3.03 -14.82 4.60
CA LEU A 23 4.33 -14.19 4.44
C LEU A 23 5.27 -14.51 5.61
N ILE A 24 4.79 -14.38 6.85
CA ILE A 24 5.56 -14.73 8.06
C ILE A 24 5.96 -16.20 8.06
N SER A 25 5.07 -17.10 7.64
CA SER A 25 5.37 -18.54 7.53
C SER A 25 6.43 -18.83 6.47
N ASP A 26 6.43 -18.09 5.36
CA ASP A 26 7.35 -18.30 4.24
C ASP A 26 8.76 -17.77 4.54
N VAL A 27 8.85 -16.63 5.23
CA VAL A 27 10.13 -15.93 5.45
C VAL A 27 10.72 -16.15 6.85
N GLY A 28 9.88 -16.51 7.83
CA GLY A 28 10.24 -16.58 9.24
C GLY A 28 10.08 -15.23 9.96
N ALA A 29 9.66 -15.29 11.23
CA ALA A 29 9.43 -14.09 12.04
C ALA A 29 10.70 -13.24 12.21
N ASP A 30 11.86 -13.86 12.40
CA ASP A 30 13.15 -13.17 12.60
C ASP A 30 13.62 -12.42 11.34
N SER A 31 13.18 -12.86 10.15
CA SER A 31 13.55 -12.24 8.86
C SER A 31 12.49 -11.28 8.32
N LEU A 32 11.30 -11.24 8.93
CA LEU A 32 10.21 -10.37 8.49
C LEU A 32 10.61 -8.89 8.54
N GLY A 33 11.28 -8.47 9.61
CA GLY A 33 11.68 -7.08 9.80
C GLY A 33 12.59 -6.57 8.68
N GLU A 34 13.60 -7.34 8.31
CA GLU A 34 14.53 -7.01 7.21
C GLU A 34 13.80 -7.00 5.86
N LEU A 35 12.92 -7.97 5.63
CA LEU A 35 12.13 -8.03 4.41
C LEU A 35 11.24 -6.79 4.27
N LEU A 36 10.56 -6.37 5.34
CA LEU A 36 9.76 -5.15 5.33
C LEU A 36 10.60 -3.90 5.04
N ASP A 37 11.85 -3.81 5.53
CA ASP A 37 12.73 -2.68 5.24
C ASP A 37 13.10 -2.60 3.76
N ILE A 38 13.38 -3.76 3.15
CA ILE A 38 13.67 -3.85 1.72
C ILE A 38 12.44 -3.42 0.91
N PHE A 39 11.26 -3.97 1.22
CA PHE A 39 10.03 -3.64 0.52
C PHE A 39 9.65 -2.16 0.68
N GLU A 40 9.80 -1.59 1.87
CA GLU A 40 9.51 -0.18 2.13
C GLU A 40 10.40 0.71 1.26
N ARG A 41 11.70 0.43 1.26
CA ARG A 41 12.68 1.19 0.49
C ARG A 41 12.40 1.11 -1.01
N GLU A 42 12.23 -0.10 -1.56
CA GLU A 42 12.05 -0.29 -3.01
C GLU A 42 10.71 0.25 -3.50
N THR A 43 9.64 -0.03 -2.76
CA THR A 43 8.29 0.43 -3.12
C THR A 43 8.19 1.95 -2.94
N GLY A 44 8.76 2.50 -1.87
CA GLY A 44 8.83 3.94 -1.63
C GLY A 44 9.57 4.69 -2.75
N GLN A 45 10.71 4.16 -3.21
CA GLN A 45 11.43 4.70 -4.38
C GLN A 45 10.56 4.67 -5.64
N LYS A 46 9.84 3.56 -5.87
CA LYS A 46 8.94 3.46 -7.01
C LYS A 46 7.82 4.49 -6.95
N ILE A 47 7.20 4.66 -5.79
CA ILE A 47 6.14 5.64 -5.55
C ILE A 47 6.65 7.06 -5.77
N ALA A 48 7.85 7.40 -5.26
CA ALA A 48 8.46 8.71 -5.47
C ALA A 48 8.68 9.02 -6.96
N SER A 49 8.95 8.00 -7.77
CA SER A 49 9.13 8.15 -9.23
C SER A 49 7.81 8.35 -10.01
N LEU A 50 6.64 8.08 -9.42
CA LEU A 50 5.35 8.14 -10.13
C LEU A 50 5.03 9.53 -10.68
N ALA A 51 5.37 10.58 -9.92
CA ALA A 51 5.08 11.96 -10.33
C ALA A 51 5.86 12.40 -11.59
N ALA A 52 7.01 11.78 -11.84
CA ALA A 52 7.84 12.02 -13.03
C ALA A 52 7.69 10.91 -14.09
N CYS A 53 6.80 9.93 -13.86
CA CYS A 53 6.61 8.82 -14.77
C CYS A 53 5.81 9.29 -16.00
N PRO A 54 6.28 8.99 -17.23
CA PRO A 54 5.58 9.43 -18.41
C PRO A 54 4.22 8.71 -18.53
N PRO A 55 3.17 9.37 -19.08
CA PRO A 55 1.80 8.86 -19.07
C PRO A 55 1.65 7.43 -19.62
N GLU A 56 2.37 7.09 -20.68
CA GLU A 56 2.34 5.76 -21.31
C GLU A 56 2.92 4.63 -20.44
N ARG A 57 3.72 4.97 -19.42
CA ARG A 57 4.27 4.00 -18.45
C ARG A 57 3.56 4.05 -17.11
N LEU A 58 2.73 5.06 -16.87
CA LEU A 58 2.14 5.34 -15.57
C LEU A 58 1.24 4.20 -15.07
N SER A 59 0.42 3.61 -15.96
CA SER A 59 -0.41 2.46 -15.61
C SER A 59 0.43 1.26 -15.16
N ALA A 60 1.49 0.93 -15.89
CA ALA A 60 2.41 -0.14 -15.51
C ALA A 60 3.17 0.15 -14.21
N ALA A 61 3.48 1.42 -13.94
CA ALA A 61 4.10 1.82 -12.68
C ALA A 61 3.15 1.63 -11.49
N TYR A 62 1.87 1.99 -11.61
CA TYR A 62 0.86 1.71 -10.59
C TYR A 62 0.59 0.21 -10.44
N HIS A 63 0.60 -0.56 -11.53
CA HIS A 63 0.47 -2.02 -11.49
C HIS A 63 1.57 -2.67 -10.64
N PHE A 64 2.82 -2.21 -10.77
CA PHE A 64 3.93 -2.70 -9.95
C PHE A 64 3.69 -2.42 -8.46
N VAL A 65 3.36 -1.18 -8.10
CA VAL A 65 3.12 -0.79 -6.70
C VAL A 65 1.95 -1.56 -6.11
N LYS A 66 0.87 -1.76 -6.90
CA LYS A 66 -0.26 -2.62 -6.52
C LYS A 66 0.19 -4.04 -6.19
N GLY A 67 1.04 -4.63 -7.02
CA GLY A 67 1.59 -5.98 -6.79
C GLY A 67 2.36 -6.07 -5.47
N SER A 68 3.24 -5.09 -5.21
CA SER A 68 3.97 -5.01 -3.94
C SER A 68 3.03 -4.90 -2.73
N ALA A 69 2.02 -4.04 -2.83
CA ALA A 69 1.01 -3.85 -1.78
C ALA A 69 0.25 -5.16 -1.49
N GLN A 70 -0.19 -5.87 -2.54
CA GLN A 70 -0.88 -7.16 -2.41
C GLN A 70 0.03 -8.23 -1.80
N ASN A 71 1.32 -8.23 -2.14
CA ASN A 71 2.25 -9.21 -1.60
C ASN A 71 2.36 -9.13 -0.07
N LEU A 72 2.30 -7.91 0.47
CA LEU A 72 2.36 -7.62 1.92
C LEU A 72 0.99 -7.58 2.60
N GLY A 73 -0.11 -7.77 1.86
CA GLY A 73 -1.46 -7.68 2.40
C GLY A 73 -1.96 -6.26 2.65
N LEU A 74 -1.32 -5.21 2.10
CA LEU A 74 -1.75 -3.81 2.25
C LEU A 74 -2.98 -3.52 1.37
N ALA A 75 -4.15 -3.98 1.80
CA ALA A 75 -5.36 -4.05 0.98
C ALA A 75 -5.86 -2.67 0.54
N GLU A 76 -5.79 -1.66 1.40
CA GLU A 76 -6.20 -0.29 1.06
C GLU A 76 -5.30 0.34 0.01
N LEU A 77 -3.97 0.21 0.18
CA LEU A 77 -3.00 0.66 -0.81
C LEU A 77 -3.20 -0.07 -2.15
N ALA A 78 -3.41 -1.38 -2.13
CA ALA A 78 -3.67 -2.16 -3.33
C ALA A 78 -4.94 -1.70 -4.06
N ALA A 79 -6.01 -1.35 -3.34
CA ALA A 79 -7.23 -0.81 -3.92
C ALA A 79 -7.00 0.57 -4.55
N LEU A 80 -6.27 1.44 -3.87
CA LEU A 80 -5.93 2.77 -4.38
C LEU A 80 -5.05 2.69 -5.64
N CYS A 81 -4.03 1.84 -5.64
CA CYS A 81 -3.18 1.63 -6.82
C CYS A 81 -3.95 1.02 -7.99
N ARG A 82 -4.95 0.17 -7.74
CA ARG A 82 -5.81 -0.39 -8.79
C ARG A 82 -6.65 0.70 -9.47
N GLN A 83 -7.20 1.63 -8.70
CA GLN A 83 -7.92 2.78 -9.26
C GLN A 83 -6.98 3.65 -10.09
N ALA A 84 -5.80 3.98 -9.54
CA ALA A 84 -4.80 4.77 -10.23
C ALA A 84 -4.28 4.10 -11.52
N GLU A 85 -4.08 2.78 -11.51
CA GLU A 85 -3.71 1.99 -12.69
C GLU A 85 -4.75 2.11 -13.80
N HIS A 86 -6.04 2.01 -13.45
CA HIS A 86 -7.16 2.13 -14.39
C HIS A 86 -7.29 3.56 -14.93
N ASP A 87 -7.17 4.57 -14.07
CA ASP A 87 -7.22 5.98 -14.48
C ASP A 87 -6.08 6.32 -15.43
N ALA A 88 -4.86 5.88 -15.11
CA ALA A 88 -3.69 6.04 -15.98
C ALA A 88 -3.86 5.35 -17.34
N ALA A 89 -4.45 4.15 -17.38
CA ALA A 89 -4.73 3.43 -18.63
C ALA A 89 -5.71 4.20 -19.54
N ARG A 90 -6.52 5.10 -18.97
CA ARG A 90 -7.46 5.97 -19.68
C ARG A 90 -6.91 7.37 -19.97
N GLY A 91 -5.64 7.60 -19.69
CA GLY A 91 -4.99 8.90 -19.87
C GLY A 91 -5.31 9.93 -18.79
N VAL A 92 -5.93 9.53 -17.68
CA VAL A 92 -6.16 10.39 -16.51
C VAL A 92 -4.94 10.30 -15.59
N ILE A 93 -4.36 11.43 -15.21
CA ILE A 93 -3.21 11.48 -14.30
C ILE A 93 -3.70 11.24 -12.85
N PRO A 94 -3.33 10.13 -12.20
CA PRO A 94 -3.78 9.86 -10.84
C PRO A 94 -2.96 10.64 -9.81
N ASP A 95 -3.54 10.86 -8.64
CA ASP A 95 -2.89 11.55 -7.52
C ASP A 95 -1.84 10.65 -6.84
N ALA A 96 -0.58 10.80 -7.29
CA ALA A 96 0.55 10.08 -6.72
C ALA A 96 0.82 10.44 -5.24
N ALA A 97 0.48 11.65 -4.79
CA ALA A 97 0.66 12.05 -3.40
C ALA A 97 -0.27 11.26 -2.49
N ARG A 98 -1.54 11.08 -2.90
CA ARG A 98 -2.49 10.23 -2.17
C ARG A 98 -2.01 8.78 -2.04
N VAL A 99 -1.39 8.23 -3.08
CA VAL A 99 -0.80 6.87 -3.04
C VAL A 99 0.37 6.80 -2.06
N ARG A 100 1.25 7.79 -2.08
CA ARG A 100 2.38 7.89 -1.14
C ARG A 100 1.93 7.97 0.31
N ASP A 101 0.94 8.82 0.59
CA ASP A 101 0.46 9.02 1.96
C ASP A 101 -0.21 7.74 2.50
N CYS A 102 -1.01 7.06 1.66
CA CYS A 102 -1.58 5.75 1.98
C CYS A 102 -0.51 4.68 2.20
N PHE A 103 0.57 4.68 1.41
CA PHE A 103 1.69 3.76 1.57
C PHE A 103 2.38 3.93 2.93
N HIS A 104 2.71 5.17 3.32
CA HIS A 104 3.33 5.43 4.63
C HIS A 104 2.41 5.04 5.79
N ALA A 105 1.12 5.35 5.70
CA ALA A 105 0.16 4.95 6.72
C ALA A 105 0.04 3.41 6.82
N SER A 106 0.00 2.73 5.67
CA SER A 106 -0.08 1.26 5.59
C SER A 106 1.14 0.59 6.18
N PHE A 107 2.35 1.08 5.90
CA PHE A 107 3.60 0.54 6.44
C PHE A 107 3.74 0.79 7.95
N ALA A 108 3.38 1.99 8.41
CA ALA A 108 3.36 2.29 9.86
C ALA A 108 2.40 1.35 10.61
N ALA A 109 1.20 1.12 10.05
CA ALA A 109 0.23 0.19 10.61
C ALA A 109 0.71 -1.26 10.57
N LEU A 110 1.41 -1.68 9.51
CA LEU A 110 1.98 -3.03 9.40
C LEU A 110 3.09 -3.26 10.43
N ARG A 111 4.02 -2.31 10.56
CA ARG A 111 5.14 -2.37 11.51
C ARG A 111 4.67 -2.47 12.96
N ALA A 112 3.69 -1.65 13.34
CA ALA A 112 3.10 -1.66 14.68
C ALA A 112 2.43 -3.00 15.08
N ARG A 113 2.31 -3.95 14.16
CA ARG A 113 1.75 -5.29 14.38
C ARG A 113 2.79 -6.39 14.40
N CYS A 114 4.01 -6.08 13.97
CA CYS A 114 5.16 -6.97 14.00
C CYS A 114 6.04 -6.73 15.22
N ASP A 115 5.87 -5.60 15.91
CA ASP A 115 6.41 -5.30 17.25
C ASP A 115 5.59 -6.02 18.35
#